data_AF-X1M090-F1
#
_entry.id   AF-X1M090-F1
#
_cell.length_a   1.000
_cell.length_b   1.000
_cell.length_c   1.000
_cell.angle_alpha   90.00
_cell.angle_beta   90.00
_cell.angle_gamma   90.00
#
_symmetry.space_group_name_H-M   'P 1'
#
loop_
_entity.id
_entity.type
_entity.pdbx_description
1 polymer ?
#
loop_
_entity_poly.entity_id
_entity_poly.type
_entity_poly.pdbx_seq_one_letter_code
_entity_poly.pdbx_strand_id
1 'polypeptide(L)'
;MQETKPVLSIDLGGTKIIVAIISDKGQVMAKEYYPTLANEGSQPVISRILSAIGHLISQSNMDSSQLDSISIAAAGAINFEAGLVTASPNLPGWNDVPLRDIVNQRYRVNTFLINDASAAALGEHHFGVGKGGK
;
A
#
# COMPACT_ATOMS: atom_id res chain seq x y z
N MET A 1 10.15 10.80 -24.88
CA MET A 1 9.04 10.07 -24.23
C MET A 1 9.19 10.35 -22.75
N GLN A 2 8.18 10.88 -22.04
CA GLN A 2 8.31 11.04 -20.59
C GLN A 2 8.37 9.63 -19.98
N GLU A 3 9.47 9.31 -19.30
CA GLU A 3 9.54 8.11 -18.49
C GLU A 3 8.59 8.29 -17.31
N THR A 4 7.50 7.55 -17.34
CA THR A 4 6.50 7.50 -16.28
C THR A 4 7.07 6.68 -15.13
N LYS A 5 7.07 7.27 -13.93
CA LYS A 5 7.58 6.62 -12.72
C LYS A 5 6.61 5.53 -12.24
N PRO A 6 7.11 4.38 -11.73
CA PRO A 6 6.25 3.33 -11.17
C PRO A 6 5.65 3.74 -9.83
N VAL A 7 4.59 3.05 -9.43
CA VAL A 7 3.94 3.17 -8.12
C VAL A 7 4.34 1.98 -7.25
N LEU A 8 4.56 2.22 -5.97
CA LEU A 8 4.69 1.14 -4.98
C LEU A 8 3.35 0.96 -4.25
N SER A 9 2.76 -0.22 -4.33
CA SER A 9 1.47 -0.55 -3.70
C SER A 9 1.65 -1.51 -2.54
N ILE A 10 0.92 -1.25 -1.46
CA ILE A 10 0.83 -2.10 -0.27
C ILE A 10 -0.62 -2.58 -0.12
N ASP A 11 -0.80 -3.87 0.11
CA ASP A 11 -2.06 -4.45 0.57
C ASP A 11 -1.87 -4.97 2.00
N LEU A 12 -2.53 -4.33 2.95
CA LEU A 12 -2.48 -4.61 4.38
C LEU A 12 -3.73 -5.36 4.81
N GLY A 13 -3.64 -6.69 4.82
CA GLY A 13 -4.62 -7.58 5.44
C GLY A 13 -4.23 -8.00 6.86
N GLY A 14 -5.15 -8.66 7.58
CA GLY A 14 -4.89 -9.16 8.95
C GLY A 14 -3.84 -10.28 9.02
N THR A 15 -3.65 -11.03 7.93
CA THR A 15 -2.74 -12.18 7.89
C THR A 15 -1.47 -11.89 7.10
N LYS A 16 -1.59 -11.10 6.02
CA LYS A 16 -0.51 -10.87 5.06
C LYS A 16 -0.42 -9.40 4.69
N ILE A 17 0.82 -8.93 4.54
CA ILE A 17 1.20 -7.69 3.87
C ILE A 17 1.75 -8.07 2.50
N ILE A 18 1.21 -7.46 1.44
CA ILE A 18 1.75 -7.57 0.09
C ILE A 18 2.38 -6.22 -0.25
N VAL A 19 3.57 -6.24 -0.83
CA VAL A 19 4.20 -5.03 -1.37
C VAL A 19 4.59 -5.29 -2.82
N ALA A 20 4.26 -4.38 -3.73
CA ALA A 20 4.56 -4.51 -5.15
C ALA A 20 5.01 -3.18 -5.76
N ILE A 21 5.92 -3.23 -6.72
CA ILE A 21 6.23 -2.12 -7.62
C ILE A 21 5.49 -2.38 -8.92
N ILE A 22 4.69 -1.41 -9.35
CA ILE A 22 3.80 -1.51 -10.50
C ILE A 22 4.14 -0.39 -11.47
N SER A 23 4.35 -0.73 -12.75
CA SER A 23 4.58 0.26 -13.78
C SER A 23 3.32 1.10 -14.07
N ASP A 24 3.50 2.20 -14.78
CA ASP A 24 2.43 3.03 -15.34
C ASP A 24 1.41 2.25 -16.18
N LYS A 25 1.83 1.13 -16.77
CA LYS A 25 1.00 0.23 -17.59
C LYS A 25 0.25 -0.82 -16.76
N GLY A 26 0.37 -0.78 -15.43
CA GLY A 26 -0.21 -1.78 -14.54
C GLY A 26 0.55 -3.10 -14.48
N GLN A 27 1.80 -3.14 -14.97
CA GLN A 27 2.63 -4.35 -14.90
C GLN A 27 3.31 -4.44 -13.54
N VAL A 28 3.15 -5.57 -12.85
CA VAL A 28 3.92 -5.85 -11.63
C VAL A 28 5.38 -6.11 -11.99
N MET A 29 6.26 -5.20 -11.58
CA MET A 29 7.71 -5.26 -11.82
C MET A 29 8.43 -6.07 -10.74
N ALA A 30 8.01 -5.91 -9.49
CA ALA A 30 8.52 -6.65 -8.33
C ALA A 30 7.40 -6.83 -7.31
N LYS A 31 7.42 -7.92 -6.54
CA LYS A 31 6.40 -8.21 -5.53
C LYS A 31 6.93 -9.14 -4.44
N GLU A 32 6.60 -8.83 -3.20
CA GLU A 32 6.94 -9.61 -2.02
C GLU A 32 5.75 -9.76 -1.07
N TYR A 33 5.88 -10.74 -0.17
CA TYR A 33 4.85 -11.10 0.81
C TYR A 33 5.47 -11.23 2.19
N TYR A 34 4.78 -10.68 3.19
CA TYR A 34 5.20 -10.70 4.58
C TYR A 34 4.03 -11.11 5.47
N PRO A 35 4.27 -11.84 6.58
CA PRO A 35 3.23 -12.06 7.58
C PRO A 35 2.88 -10.74 8.27
N THR A 36 1.59 -10.44 8.42
CA THR A 36 1.16 -9.23 9.13
C THR A 36 1.49 -9.31 10.61
N LEU A 37 1.25 -10.47 11.25
CA LEU A 37 1.32 -10.66 12.70
C LEU A 37 0.49 -9.61 13.45
N ALA A 38 -0.78 -9.47 13.04
CA ALA A 38 -1.67 -8.39 13.47
C ALA A 38 -1.87 -8.29 15.00
N ASN A 39 -1.78 -9.41 15.71
CA ASN A 39 -1.92 -9.46 17.17
C ASN A 39 -0.79 -8.75 17.94
N GLU A 40 0.31 -8.41 17.26
CA GLU A 40 1.40 -7.62 17.86
C GLU A 40 1.07 -6.12 17.92
N GLY A 41 -0.07 -5.69 17.38
CA GLY A 41 -0.51 -4.30 17.42
C GLY A 41 0.04 -3.44 16.28
N SER A 42 -0.32 -2.16 16.29
CA SER A 42 -0.05 -1.24 15.19
C SER A 42 1.43 -0.96 14.97
N GLN A 43 2.19 -0.67 16.02
CA GLN A 43 3.61 -0.28 15.88
C GLN A 43 4.49 -1.36 15.23
N PRO A 44 4.44 -2.64 15.66
CA PRO A 44 5.20 -3.68 14.99
C PRO A 44 4.78 -3.90 13.53
N VAL A 45 3.48 -3.81 13.23
CA VAL A 45 2.98 -3.95 11.85
C VAL A 45 3.46 -2.80 10.97
N ILE A 46 3.41 -1.55 11.47
CA ILE A 46 3.95 -0.37 10.78
C ILE A 46 5.44 -0.57 10.50
N SER A 47 6.22 -1.03 11.49
CA SER A 47 7.64 -1.30 11.29
C SER A 47 7.87 -2.34 10.18
N ARG A 48 7.04 -3.38 10.07
CA ARG A 48 7.13 -4.36 8.97
C ARG A 48 6.80 -3.75 7.63
N ILE A 49 5.76 -2.90 7.55
CA ILE A 49 5.40 -2.19 6.32
C ILE A 49 6.59 -1.34 5.85
N LEU A 50 7.19 -0.54 6.73
CA LEU A 50 8.36 0.27 6.38
C LEU A 50 9.55 -0.60 5.96
N SER A 51 9.87 -1.66 6.71
CA SER A 51 10.94 -2.56 6.32
C SER A 51 10.70 -3.22 4.95
N ALA A 52 9.47 -3.66 4.67
CA ALA A 52 9.09 -4.28 3.40
C ALA A 52 9.19 -3.30 2.21
N ILE A 53 8.74 -2.05 2.38
CA ILE A 53 8.90 -1.00 1.37
C ILE A 53 10.39 -0.78 1.08
N GLY A 54 11.19 -0.58 2.13
CA GLY A 54 12.63 -0.34 1.99
C GLY A 54 13.37 -1.51 1.33
N HIS A 55 13.01 -2.74 1.71
CA HIS A 55 13.58 -3.94 1.13
C HIS A 55 13.27 -4.05 -0.36
N LEU A 56 12.00 -3.89 -0.77
CA LEU A 56 11.60 -4.03 -2.17
C LEU A 56 12.24 -2.95 -3.07
N ILE A 57 12.34 -1.71 -2.57
CA ILE A 57 13.04 -0.62 -3.27
C ILE A 57 14.52 -0.99 -3.48
N SER A 58 15.19 -1.43 -2.41
CA SER A 58 16.62 -1.81 -2.48
C SER A 58 16.87 -3.00 -3.40
N GLN A 59 16.05 -4.05 -3.32
CA GLN A 59 16.16 -5.23 -4.19
C GLN A 59 15.95 -4.89 -5.66
N SER A 60 15.14 -3.87 -5.93
CA SER A 60 14.89 -3.38 -7.29
C SER A 60 15.97 -2.43 -7.80
N ASN A 61 17.04 -2.18 -7.02
CA ASN A 61 18.09 -1.20 -7.32
C ASN A 61 17.53 0.20 -7.63
N MET A 62 16.49 0.61 -6.89
CA MET A 62 15.82 1.89 -7.05
C MET A 62 16.05 2.80 -5.83
N ASP A 63 15.86 4.10 -6.03
CA ASP A 63 15.66 5.08 -4.97
C ASP A 63 14.16 5.43 -4.84
N SER A 64 13.71 5.75 -3.62
CA SER A 64 12.31 6.15 -3.40
C SER A 64 11.87 7.37 -4.22
N SER A 65 12.78 8.28 -4.57
CA SER A 65 12.51 9.45 -5.43
C SER A 65 12.16 9.08 -6.88
N GLN A 66 12.45 7.84 -7.29
CA GLN A 66 12.07 7.30 -8.59
C GLN A 66 10.64 6.74 -8.61
N LEU A 67 9.98 6.63 -7.46
CA LEU A 67 8.55 6.31 -7.39
C LEU A 67 7.72 7.55 -7.72
N ASP A 68 6.61 7.35 -8.41
CA ASP A 68 5.58 8.37 -8.59
C ASP A 68 4.85 8.61 -7.25
N SER A 69 4.41 7.51 -6.64
CA SER A 69 3.64 7.50 -5.41
C SER A 69 3.75 6.17 -4.68
N ILE A 70 3.34 6.17 -3.40
CA ILE A 70 3.08 4.98 -2.61
C ILE A 70 1.56 4.89 -2.38
N SER A 71 0.96 3.73 -2.60
CA SER A 71 -0.45 3.50 -2.32
C SER A 71 -0.61 2.39 -1.28
N ILE A 72 -1.55 2.55 -0.37
CA ILE A 72 -1.83 1.60 0.70
C ILE A 72 -3.32 1.26 0.66
N ALA A 73 -3.62 0.00 0.35
CA ALA A 73 -4.92 -0.60 0.61
C ALA A 73 -4.87 -1.25 1.99
N ALA A 74 -5.80 -0.90 2.89
CA ALA A 74 -5.83 -1.43 4.23
C ALA A 74 -7.21 -1.98 4.59
N ALA A 75 -7.23 -3.13 5.26
CA ALA A 75 -8.43 -3.67 5.87
C ALA A 75 -8.91 -2.78 7.02
N GLY A 76 -10.18 -2.39 7.01
CA GLY A 76 -10.80 -1.60 8.07
C GLY A 76 -11.44 -0.30 7.59
N ALA A 77 -11.90 0.49 8.55
CA ALA A 77 -12.45 1.82 8.33
C ALA A 77 -11.31 2.83 8.12
N ILE A 78 -11.44 3.64 7.06
CA ILE A 78 -10.44 4.60 6.63
C ILE A 78 -11.05 6.00 6.64
N ASN A 79 -10.37 6.94 7.29
CA ASN A 79 -10.60 8.36 7.07
C ASN A 79 -9.62 8.83 5.98
N PHE A 80 -10.13 8.94 4.75
CA PHE A 80 -9.35 9.28 3.57
C PHE A 80 -8.71 10.67 3.64
N GLU A 81 -9.48 11.66 4.10
CA GLU A 81 -9.02 13.05 4.19
C GLU A 81 -7.88 13.18 5.20
N ALA A 82 -8.05 12.59 6.39
CA ALA A 82 -7.06 12.60 7.45
C ALA A 82 -5.92 11.59 7.24
N GLY A 83 -6.06 10.62 6.32
CA GLY A 83 -5.06 9.59 6.07
C GLY A 83 -4.92 8.56 7.21
N LEU A 84 -6.02 8.30 7.92
CA LEU A 84 -6.05 7.45 9.10
C LEU A 84 -6.69 6.09 8.81
N VAL A 85 -6.14 5.04 9.41
CA VAL A 85 -6.88 3.81 9.68
C VAL A 85 -7.56 3.99 11.03
N THR A 86 -8.87 4.28 11.02
CA THR A 86 -9.61 4.65 12.24
C THR A 86 -9.86 3.45 13.12
N ALA A 87 -10.22 2.31 12.53
CA ALA A 87 -10.36 1.02 13.20
C ALA A 87 -10.30 -0.13 12.19
N SER A 88 -9.91 -1.33 12.62
CA SER A 88 -9.95 -2.52 11.78
C SER A 88 -10.29 -3.77 12.59
N PRO A 89 -11.27 -4.59 12.15
CA PRO A 89 -11.55 -5.88 12.79
C PRO A 89 -10.40 -6.88 12.59
N ASN A 90 -9.58 -6.69 11.56
CA ASN A 90 -8.49 -7.58 11.17
C ASN A 90 -7.14 -7.15 11.73
N LEU A 91 -7.05 -5.94 12.30
CA LEU A 91 -5.81 -5.37 12.83
C LEU A 91 -6.05 -4.86 14.28
N PRO A 92 -5.91 -5.73 15.29
CA PRO A 92 -6.10 -5.35 16.69
C PRO A 92 -5.15 -4.22 17.12
N GLY A 93 -5.65 -3.28 17.93
CA GLY A 93 -4.86 -2.15 18.43
C GLY A 93 -4.62 -1.02 17.41
N TRP A 94 -5.33 -1.03 16.29
CA TRP A 94 -5.35 0.06 15.33
C TRP A 94 -6.52 1.01 15.66
N ASN A 95 -6.18 2.17 16.23
CA ASN A 95 -7.12 3.24 16.54
C ASN A 95 -6.51 4.56 16.03
N ASP A 96 -7.16 5.19 15.06
CA ASP A 96 -6.73 6.45 14.45
C ASP A 96 -5.24 6.49 14.06
N VAL A 97 -4.75 5.42 13.42
CA VAL A 97 -3.35 5.30 13.03
C VAL A 97 -3.08 6.15 11.78
N PRO A 98 -2.17 7.15 11.81
CA PRO A 98 -1.87 8.02 10.68
C PRO A 98 -0.92 7.36 9.68
N LEU A 99 -1.32 6.21 9.13
CA LEU A 99 -0.47 5.35 8.32
C LEU A 99 0.05 6.07 7.07
N ARG A 100 -0.78 6.87 6.41
CA ARG A 100 -0.39 7.67 5.24
C ARG A 100 0.79 8.57 5.57
N ASP A 101 0.68 9.32 6.66
CA ASP A 101 1.65 10.34 7.02
C ASP A 101 2.96 9.71 7.52
N ILE A 102 2.88 8.59 8.24
CA ILE A 102 4.06 7.82 8.68
C ILE A 102 4.89 7.38 7.47
N VAL A 103 4.24 6.78 6.47
CA VAL A 103 4.92 6.30 5.25
C VAL A 103 5.44 7.49 4.43
N ASN A 104 4.64 8.54 4.26
CA ASN A 104 5.05 9.75 3.55
C ASN A 104 6.30 10.39 4.19
N GLN A 105 6.31 10.57 5.52
CA GLN A 105 7.45 11.15 6.23
C GLN A 105 8.71 10.31 6.08
N ARG A 106 8.58 8.97 6.08
CA ARG A 106 9.72 8.05 6.01
C ARG A 106 10.38 8.00 4.63
N TYR A 107 9.60 8.07 3.55
CA TYR A 107 10.11 7.94 2.17
C TYR A 107 10.14 9.24 1.39
N ARG A 108 9.48 10.30 1.88
CA ARG A 108 9.31 11.57 1.16
C ARG A 108 8.64 11.38 -0.21
N VAL A 109 7.73 10.41 -0.30
CA VAL A 109 6.95 10.10 -1.50
C VAL A 109 5.48 10.35 -1.21
N ASN A 110 4.76 10.94 -2.18
CA ASN A 110 3.32 11.16 -2.05
C ASN A 110 2.62 9.82 -1.77
N THR A 111 1.82 9.77 -0.71
CA THR A 111 1.25 8.53 -0.21
C THR A 111 -0.27 8.61 -0.15
N PHE A 112 -0.95 7.59 -0.65
CA PHE A 112 -2.40 7.46 -0.64
C PHE A 112 -2.83 6.28 0.22
N LEU A 113 -3.95 6.43 0.92
CA LEU A 113 -4.55 5.37 1.75
C LEU A 113 -5.99 5.14 1.31
N ILE A 114 -6.36 3.89 1.10
CA ILE A 114 -7.69 3.46 0.69
C ILE A 114 -8.11 2.19 1.41
N ASN A 115 -9.42 2.00 1.57
CA ASN A 115 -9.96 0.74 2.06
C ASN A 115 -9.75 -0.37 1.01
N ASP A 116 -9.41 -1.58 1.46
CA ASP A 116 -9.16 -2.77 0.64
C ASP A 116 -10.28 -3.11 -0.36
N ALA A 117 -11.55 -3.11 0.06
CA ALA A 117 -12.68 -3.37 -0.82
C ALA A 117 -12.85 -2.30 -1.90
N SER A 118 -12.61 -1.03 -1.54
CA SER A 118 -12.62 0.08 -2.51
C SER A 118 -11.48 -0.04 -3.52
N ALA A 119 -10.28 -0.41 -3.06
CA ALA A 119 -9.13 -0.66 -3.91
C ALA A 119 -9.37 -1.82 -4.88
N ALA A 120 -9.96 -2.92 -4.40
CA ALA A 120 -10.34 -4.06 -5.23
C ALA A 120 -11.34 -3.66 -6.33
N ALA A 121 -12.37 -2.88 -5.99
CA ALA A 121 -13.34 -2.39 -6.97
C ALA A 121 -12.71 -1.50 -8.05
N LEU A 122 -11.80 -0.60 -7.66
CA LEU A 122 -11.04 0.22 -8.61
C LEU A 122 -10.13 -0.64 -9.51
N GLY A 123 -9.45 -1.62 -8.93
CA GLY A 123 -8.60 -2.56 -9.67
C GLY A 123 -9.38 -3.34 -10.72
N GLU A 124 -10.53 -3.90 -10.35
CA GLU A 124 -11.41 -4.62 -11.29
C GLU A 124 -11.96 -3.71 -12.38
N HIS A 125 -12.36 -2.48 -12.06
CA HIS A 125 -12.84 -1.51 -13.05
C HIS A 125 -11.75 -1.15 -14.07
N HIS A 126 -10.51 -0.97 -13.62
CA HIS A 126 -9.41 -0.50 -14.47
C HIS A 126 -8.61 -1.60 -15.17
N PHE A 127 -8.56 -2.81 -14.61
CA PHE A 127 -7.71 -3.91 -15.09
C PHE A 127 -8.42 -5.27 -15.18
N GLY A 128 -9.60 -5.41 -14.59
CA GLY A 128 -10.36 -6.66 -14.60
C GLY A 128 -11.00 -6.99 -15.94
N VAL A 129 -11.60 -8.18 -15.99
CA VAL A 129 -12.36 -8.70 -17.15
C VAL A 129 -13.60 -7.85 -17.50
N GLY A 130 -13.96 -6.87 -16.65
CA GLY A 130 -15.00 -5.87 -16.90
C GLY A 130 -14.65 -4.79 -17.93
N LYS A 131 -13.45 -4.83 -18.55
CA LYS A 131 -13.13 -4.01 -19.73
C LYS A 131 -13.98 -4.43 -20.94
N GLY A 132 -15.24 -3.98 -21.00
CA GLY A 132 -16.09 -4.11 -22.19
C GLY A 132 -17.57 -4.43 -21.98
N GLY A 133 -18.06 -4.49 -20.75
CA GLY A 133 -19.51 -4.60 -20.52
C GLY A 133 -20.20 -3.25 -20.68
N LYS A 134 -20.78 -2.99 -21.87
CA LYS A 134 -21.80 -1.96 -22.05
C LYS A 134 -23.04 -2.26 -21.23
#